data_AF-A0A674K054-F1
#
_entry.id   AF-A0A674K054-F1
#
_cell.length_a   1.000
_cell.length_b   1.000
_cell.length_c   1.000
_cell.angle_alpha   90.00
_cell.angle_beta   90.00
_cell.angle_gamma   90.00
#
_symmetry.space_group_name_H-M   'P 1'
#
loop_
_entity.id
_entity.type
_entity.pdbx_description
1 polymer ?
#
loop_
_entity_poly.entity_id
_entity_poly.type
_entity_poly.pdbx_seq_one_letter_code
_entity_poly.pdbx_strand_id
1 'polypeptide(L)'
;MVYVDEIDIDQEGIAEMMLDENAIAQVARPGTSLKLLGTSQGGGPSPAVRPVTQSGRPVTGFVRPSTQSGRPGTMEQAIRTPRTAHTARPITSASGRYVRLGTASMLTNPEGPFINLSRLNLAKYAQKPKLAKALFEYIFHHENDVKNALDLAALATEHAQYKDWWWKVQIGKCYYRLGLYREAEKQFKSALKQQDMVDTILYLAKVYFRLDQPLTALHLFKQGLDRFPGEVTLLCGIARIYEEMNNISLAAEYYREVLKQDNTHVEAIACIGSNHFYSDQPEIALRFYRRLLQMGVYNCQLFNNLGLCCFFAQQYDMTLTSLERALSLAENEEEAADVWYNLGHVAVGIGDLNLAYQCFKLTLANNNDHAEAYNNLAVLEIRRGHVEQARALLQTASSLAPHMYEPHFNFAALSDQVGDLQRSYIAAQKSKEAFPGHVDTQQLIKQLKQHFAML
;
A
#
# COMPACT_ATOMS: atom_id res chain seq x y z
N MET A 1 28.60 10.18 5.25
CA MET A 1 27.27 10.44 4.68
C MET A 1 26.44 9.20 4.93
N VAL A 2 25.48 9.27 5.83
CA VAL A 2 24.43 8.25 5.92
C VAL A 2 23.52 8.53 4.73
N TYR A 3 23.54 7.69 3.71
CA TYR A 3 22.61 7.80 2.59
C TYR A 3 21.22 7.47 3.14
N VAL A 4 20.35 8.47 3.25
CA VAL A 4 18.95 8.27 3.61
C VAL A 4 18.23 7.97 2.30
N ASP A 5 17.76 6.74 2.14
CA ASP A 5 16.93 6.37 0.98
C ASP A 5 15.54 7.01 1.13
N GLU A 6 15.37 8.17 0.51
CA GLU A 6 14.15 8.99 0.57
C GLU A 6 13.11 8.61 -0.49
N ILE A 7 13.44 7.67 -1.38
CA ILE A 7 12.61 7.41 -2.57
C ILE A 7 11.23 6.92 -2.14
N ASP A 8 11.16 6.11 -1.07
CA ASP A 8 9.93 5.43 -0.63
C ASP A 8 9.30 5.98 0.67
N ILE A 9 9.76 7.11 1.21
CA ILE A 9 9.30 7.63 2.52
C ILE A 9 7.98 8.43 2.43
N ASP A 10 7.61 8.94 1.24
CA ASP A 10 6.54 9.94 1.14
C ASP A 10 5.14 9.33 1.25
N GLN A 11 4.32 9.96 2.09
CA GLN A 11 2.91 9.62 2.30
C GLN A 11 2.02 10.70 1.71
N GLU A 12 0.78 10.34 1.38
CA GLU A 12 -0.25 11.30 0.98
C GLU A 12 -1.14 11.60 2.18
N GLY A 13 -1.26 12.88 2.54
CA GLY A 13 -2.27 13.33 3.48
C GLY A 13 -3.64 13.51 2.81
N ILE A 14 -4.71 13.63 3.60
CA ILE A 14 -6.07 13.81 3.09
C ILE A 14 -6.17 15.06 2.18
N ALA A 15 -5.50 16.16 2.55
CA ALA A 15 -5.47 17.38 1.75
C ALA A 15 -4.81 17.16 0.37
N GLU A 16 -3.72 16.41 0.29
CA GLU A 16 -3.04 16.10 -0.97
C GLU A 16 -3.87 15.15 -1.84
N MET A 17 -4.62 14.23 -1.22
CA MET A 17 -5.49 13.32 -1.98
C MET A 17 -6.69 14.03 -2.61
N MET A 18 -7.24 15.03 -1.92
CA MET A 18 -8.57 15.61 -2.22
C MET A 18 -8.54 17.05 -2.73
N LEU A 19 -7.68 17.90 -2.18
CA LEU A 19 -7.67 19.34 -2.46
C LEU A 19 -6.61 19.72 -3.50
N ASP A 20 -5.61 18.87 -3.70
CA ASP A 20 -4.49 19.13 -4.60
C ASP A 20 -4.72 18.45 -5.97
N GLU A 21 -5.41 19.16 -6.86
CA GLU A 21 -5.76 18.66 -8.20
C GLU A 21 -4.67 19.00 -9.22
N ASN A 22 -3.63 18.15 -9.29
CA ASN A 22 -2.50 18.33 -10.21
C ASN A 22 -2.58 17.49 -11.49
N ALA A 23 -3.62 16.66 -11.63
CA ALA A 23 -3.84 15.84 -12.81
C ALA A 23 -4.45 16.69 -13.94
N ILE A 24 -3.91 16.57 -15.16
CA ILE A 24 -4.41 17.34 -16.32
C ILE A 24 -5.77 16.79 -16.78
N ALA A 25 -5.93 15.46 -16.77
CA ALA A 25 -7.13 14.80 -17.28
C ALA A 25 -8.07 14.45 -16.13
N GLN A 26 -9.33 14.91 -16.22
CA GLN A 26 -10.38 14.54 -15.27
C GLN A 26 -10.99 13.15 -15.59
N VAL A 27 -11.10 12.82 -16.88
CA VAL A 27 -11.59 11.52 -17.36
C VAL A 27 -10.54 10.91 -18.28
N ALA A 28 -9.51 10.32 -17.67
CA ALA A 28 -8.46 9.64 -18.42
C ALA A 28 -9.00 8.36 -19.07
N ARG A 29 -8.37 7.93 -20.17
CA ARG A 29 -8.67 6.64 -20.79
C ARG A 29 -8.31 5.52 -19.79
N PRO A 30 -9.10 4.44 -19.69
CA PRO A 30 -8.76 3.31 -18.82
C PRO A 30 -7.37 2.77 -19.14
N GLY A 31 -6.54 2.59 -18.12
CA GLY A 31 -5.15 2.16 -18.26
C GLY A 31 -4.16 3.25 -18.66
N THR A 32 -4.53 4.54 -18.64
CA THR A 32 -3.57 5.65 -18.84
C THR A 32 -3.42 6.56 -17.61
N SER A 33 -4.11 6.25 -16.51
CA SER A 33 -4.09 6.96 -15.21
C SER A 33 -4.04 5.92 -14.10
N LEU A 34 -3.51 6.29 -12.94
CA LEU A 34 -3.45 5.45 -11.74
C LEU A 34 -4.77 5.51 -10.95
N LYS A 35 -5.58 6.56 -11.14
CA LYS A 35 -6.84 6.77 -10.41
C LYS A 35 -7.93 5.81 -10.87
N LEU A 36 -8.00 5.56 -12.17
CA LEU A 36 -8.95 4.64 -12.77
C LEU A 36 -8.32 3.26 -12.84
N LEU A 37 -8.98 2.26 -12.24
CA LEU A 37 -8.66 0.87 -12.49
C LEU A 37 -8.71 0.65 -14.01
N GLY A 38 -7.62 0.15 -14.58
CA GLY A 38 -7.65 -0.34 -15.96
C GLY A 38 -8.82 -1.31 -16.07
N THR A 39 -9.67 -1.12 -17.09
CA THR A 39 -10.73 -2.08 -17.41
C THR A 39 -10.12 -3.47 -17.37
N SER A 40 -10.72 -4.35 -16.57
CA SER A 40 -10.33 -5.74 -16.27
C SER A 40 -10.02 -6.57 -17.52
N GLN A 41 -8.88 -6.30 -18.15
CA GLN A 41 -8.25 -7.11 -19.18
C GLN A 41 -6.90 -7.66 -18.69
N GLY A 42 -6.40 -7.19 -17.54
CA GLY A 42 -5.27 -7.80 -16.86
C GLY A 42 -5.75 -9.02 -16.09
N GLY A 43 -5.33 -10.21 -16.50
CA GLY A 43 -5.67 -11.52 -15.91
C GLY A 43 -5.14 -11.74 -14.49
N GLY A 44 -5.47 -10.83 -13.56
CA GLY A 44 -5.21 -10.99 -12.13
C GLY A 44 -6.27 -11.86 -11.45
N PRO A 45 -5.96 -12.43 -10.27
CA PRO A 45 -6.93 -13.17 -9.48
C PRO A 45 -8.15 -12.29 -9.15
N SER A 46 -9.35 -12.85 -9.25
CA SER A 46 -10.58 -12.15 -8.88
C SER A 46 -10.65 -11.94 -7.36
N PRO A 47 -11.50 -11.00 -6.87
CA PRO A 47 -11.73 -10.82 -5.43
C PRO A 47 -12.19 -12.09 -4.71
N ALA A 48 -12.74 -13.07 -5.43
CA ALA A 48 -13.12 -14.36 -4.87
C ALA A 48 -11.93 -15.26 -4.48
N VAL A 49 -10.74 -14.96 -5.00
CA VAL A 49 -9.50 -15.71 -4.71
C VAL A 49 -8.52 -14.88 -3.92
N ARG A 50 -8.34 -13.60 -4.29
CA ARG A 50 -7.39 -12.69 -3.64
C ARG A 50 -8.14 -11.63 -2.83
N PRO A 51 -7.85 -11.50 -1.52
CA PRO A 51 -8.44 -10.45 -0.70
C PRO A 51 -8.19 -9.06 -1.28
N VAL A 52 -9.17 -8.18 -1.06
CA VAL A 52 -9.15 -6.79 -1.54
C VAL A 52 -9.13 -5.83 -0.37
N THR A 53 -8.37 -4.75 -0.54
CA THR A 53 -8.38 -3.60 0.39
C THR A 53 -9.58 -2.69 0.14
N GLN A 54 -9.83 -1.71 1.01
CA GLN A 54 -11.00 -0.82 0.96
C GLN A 54 -11.20 -0.08 -0.37
N SER A 55 -10.13 0.10 -1.12
CA SER A 55 -10.13 0.75 -2.42
C SER A 55 -10.60 -0.13 -3.58
N GLY A 56 -10.85 -1.43 -3.33
CA GLY A 56 -11.08 -2.43 -4.37
C GLY A 56 -9.80 -2.93 -5.05
N ARG A 57 -8.61 -2.46 -4.64
CA ARG A 57 -7.34 -3.04 -5.10
C ARG A 57 -7.00 -4.30 -4.31
N PRO A 58 -6.50 -5.36 -4.98
CA PRO A 58 -6.07 -6.58 -4.31
C PRO A 58 -4.90 -6.30 -3.35
N VAL A 59 -4.81 -7.08 -2.27
CA VAL A 59 -3.72 -6.98 -1.29
C VAL A 59 -2.37 -7.27 -1.98
N THR A 60 -1.39 -6.39 -1.84
CA THR A 60 -0.04 -6.52 -2.43
C THR A 60 0.86 -7.48 -1.62
N GLY A 61 1.92 -8.00 -2.25
CA GLY A 61 2.92 -8.84 -1.59
C GLY A 61 3.93 -8.07 -0.74
N PHE A 62 4.08 -6.76 -0.96
CA PHE A 62 5.06 -5.93 -0.26
C PHE A 62 4.48 -4.55 0.07
N VAL A 63 4.41 -4.23 1.36
CA VAL A 63 3.93 -2.92 1.84
C VAL A 63 5.11 -1.97 1.96
N ARG A 64 5.05 -0.88 1.19
CA ARG A 64 5.98 0.26 1.21
C ARG A 64 5.29 1.49 1.83
N PRO A 65 6.01 2.42 2.49
CA PRO A 65 5.38 3.60 3.07
C PRO A 65 4.62 4.46 2.05
N SER A 66 5.04 4.39 0.78
CA SER A 66 4.41 5.05 -0.37
C SER A 66 3.23 4.30 -1.01
N THR A 67 2.86 3.09 -0.54
CA THR A 67 1.72 2.37 -1.15
C THR A 67 0.44 3.15 -0.96
N GLN A 68 -0.19 3.46 -2.08
CA GLN A 68 -1.56 3.92 -2.14
C GLN A 68 -2.42 2.77 -2.65
N SER A 69 -3.20 2.17 -1.75
CA SER A 69 -4.13 1.12 -2.15
C SER A 69 -5.33 1.71 -2.91
N GLY A 70 -5.60 3.02 -2.81
CA GLY A 70 -6.58 3.75 -3.62
C GLY A 70 -6.79 5.15 -3.06
N ARG A 71 -7.82 5.87 -3.53
CA ARG A 71 -8.16 7.21 -3.03
C ARG A 71 -9.59 7.25 -2.51
N PRO A 72 -9.85 7.93 -1.38
CA PRO A 72 -11.21 8.21 -0.93
C PRO A 72 -11.92 9.14 -1.92
N GLY A 73 -13.23 8.97 -2.11
CA GLY A 73 -14.01 9.78 -3.05
C GLY A 73 -14.38 11.15 -2.49
N THR A 74 -14.53 11.28 -1.17
CA THR A 74 -14.87 12.53 -0.48
C THR A 74 -14.08 12.70 0.82
N MET A 75 -13.99 13.94 1.30
CA MET A 75 -13.38 14.26 2.60
C MET A 75 -14.09 13.53 3.75
N GLU A 76 -15.41 13.43 3.70
CA GLU A 76 -16.21 12.73 4.71
C GLU A 76 -15.91 11.22 4.71
N GLN A 77 -15.80 10.62 3.53
CA GLN A 77 -15.39 9.21 3.40
C GLN A 77 -13.97 9.00 3.95
N ALA A 78 -13.03 9.91 3.67
CA ALA A 78 -11.66 9.83 4.16
C ALA A 78 -11.55 9.90 5.70
N ILE A 79 -12.47 10.63 6.35
CA ILE A 79 -12.49 10.77 7.81
C ILE A 79 -13.23 9.60 8.48
N ARG A 80 -14.27 9.06 7.83
CA ARG A 80 -15.10 7.96 8.37
C ARG A 80 -14.50 6.57 8.13
N THR A 81 -13.49 6.45 7.28
CA THR A 81 -12.79 5.19 7.01
C THR A 81 -11.65 4.96 8.00
N PRO A 82 -11.25 3.71 8.27
CA PRO A 82 -10.07 3.41 9.07
C PRO A 82 -8.83 4.16 8.55
N ARG A 83 -8.02 4.69 9.48
CA ARG A 83 -6.92 5.61 9.15
C ARG A 83 -5.80 4.98 8.31
N THR A 84 -5.73 3.66 8.24
CA THR A 84 -4.74 2.87 7.48
C THR A 84 -5.34 2.22 6.24
N ALA A 85 -6.59 2.53 5.88
CA ALA A 85 -7.29 1.88 4.75
C ALA A 85 -6.64 2.17 3.37
N HIS A 86 -6.14 3.39 3.18
CA HIS A 86 -5.56 3.86 1.92
C HIS A 86 -4.03 3.96 1.94
N THR A 87 -3.43 4.04 3.13
CA THR A 87 -2.01 4.29 3.36
C THR A 87 -1.42 3.28 4.33
N ALA A 88 -0.15 2.92 4.14
CA ALA A 88 0.55 1.96 5.01
C ALA A 88 0.73 2.43 6.47
N ARG A 89 0.50 3.71 6.76
CA ARG A 89 0.50 4.29 8.12
C ARG A 89 -0.75 5.14 8.32
N PRO A 90 -1.12 5.47 9.58
CA PRO A 90 -2.29 6.29 9.84
C PRO A 90 -2.25 7.63 9.10
N ILE A 91 -3.20 7.83 8.18
CA ILE A 91 -3.28 9.01 7.31
C ILE A 91 -3.37 10.31 8.11
N THR A 92 -2.68 11.36 7.72
CA THR A 92 -2.74 12.69 8.37
C THR A 92 -3.52 13.68 7.51
N SER A 93 -3.90 14.83 8.08
CA SER A 93 -4.57 15.90 7.31
C SER A 93 -3.68 16.43 6.18
N ALA A 94 -2.38 16.59 6.44
CA ALA A 94 -1.33 16.89 5.46
C ALA A 94 -0.10 16.01 5.73
N SER A 95 0.64 15.63 4.69
CA SER A 95 1.83 14.76 4.83
C SER A 95 2.95 15.45 5.62
N GLY A 96 3.01 16.77 5.54
CA GLY A 96 3.87 17.59 6.40
C GLY A 96 3.31 17.68 7.82
N ARG A 97 3.83 16.90 8.77
CA ARG A 97 3.76 17.24 10.20
C ARG A 97 4.51 18.56 10.42
N TYR A 98 3.87 19.69 10.13
CA TYR A 98 4.29 21.00 10.61
C TYR A 98 3.91 21.14 12.08
N VAL A 99 4.46 20.28 12.96
CA VAL A 99 4.36 20.52 14.39
C VAL A 99 5.42 21.55 14.75
N ARG A 100 5.00 22.82 14.77
CA ARG A 100 5.81 23.91 15.28
C ARG A 100 5.82 23.80 16.80
N LEU A 101 6.89 23.24 17.38
CA LEU A 101 7.15 23.41 18.82
C LEU A 101 7.45 24.90 19.07
N GLY A 102 6.82 25.44 20.12
CA GLY A 102 6.99 26.83 20.53
C GLY A 102 8.46 27.17 20.80
N THR A 103 8.85 28.41 20.50
CA THR A 103 10.20 28.93 20.73
C THR A 103 10.50 28.99 22.23
N ALA A 104 11.04 27.91 22.79
CA ALA A 104 11.76 27.97 24.05
C ALA A 104 13.15 28.55 23.77
N SER A 105 13.27 29.87 23.87
CA SER A 105 14.55 30.49 24.18
C SER A 105 14.92 30.04 25.58
N MET A 106 15.81 29.06 25.74
CA MET A 106 16.68 28.93 26.91
C MET A 106 17.92 28.09 26.57
N LEU A 107 19.06 28.61 27.03
CA LEU A 107 20.36 28.01 27.30
C LEU A 107 20.61 26.57 26.82
N THR A 108 21.74 26.39 26.13
CA THR A 108 22.33 25.12 25.68
C THR A 108 22.49 24.16 26.85
N ASN A 109 21.48 23.34 27.10
CA ASN A 109 21.61 22.08 27.81
C ASN A 109 22.30 21.06 26.89
N PRO A 110 22.96 20.02 27.43
CA PRO A 110 23.47 18.90 26.63
C PRO A 110 22.37 18.17 25.85
N GLU A 111 21.09 18.36 26.21
CA GLU A 111 19.91 17.90 25.47
C GLU A 111 19.17 19.01 24.68
N GLY A 112 19.81 20.17 24.47
CA GLY A 112 19.24 21.28 23.69
C GLY A 112 19.33 21.08 22.17
N PRO A 113 18.59 21.87 21.37
CA PRO A 113 18.69 21.81 19.91
C PRO A 113 20.11 22.13 19.45
N PHE A 114 20.65 21.35 18.51
CA PHE A 114 22.04 21.45 18.06
C PHE A 114 22.36 22.82 17.46
N ILE A 115 21.52 23.31 16.53
CA ILE A 115 21.66 24.64 15.91
C ILE A 115 20.30 25.32 15.80
N ASN A 116 20.24 26.60 16.16
CA ASN A 116 19.02 27.39 16.01
C ASN A 116 18.95 28.02 14.60
N LEU A 117 17.95 27.61 13.81
CA LEU A 117 17.83 28.01 12.41
C LEU A 117 17.64 29.52 12.19
N SER A 118 16.99 30.19 13.13
CA SER A 118 16.70 31.63 13.03
C SER A 118 17.94 32.51 13.19
N ARG A 119 19.01 32.00 13.79
CA ARG A 119 20.22 32.76 14.13
C ARG A 119 21.33 32.64 13.08
N LEU A 120 21.26 31.66 12.17
CA LEU A 120 22.31 31.50 11.17
C LEU A 120 22.05 32.38 9.94
N ASN A 121 23.12 33.00 9.45
CA ASN A 121 23.08 33.68 8.17
C ASN A 121 23.39 32.68 7.04
N LEU A 122 22.35 32.19 6.36
CA LEU A 122 22.46 31.20 5.29
C LEU A 122 23.39 31.63 4.15
N ALA A 123 23.44 32.93 3.82
CA ALA A 123 24.31 33.45 2.77
C ALA A 123 25.81 33.22 3.07
N LYS A 124 26.21 33.31 4.34
CA LYS A 124 27.61 33.04 4.74
C LYS A 124 27.96 31.56 4.60
N TYR A 125 27.02 30.67 4.89
CA TYR A 125 27.24 29.22 4.80
C TYR A 125 27.19 28.74 3.35
N ALA A 126 26.34 29.35 2.51
CA ALA A 126 26.22 29.05 1.09
C ALA A 126 27.54 29.25 0.31
N GLN A 127 28.37 30.22 0.72
CA GLN A 127 29.70 30.44 0.13
C GLN A 127 30.68 29.28 0.36
N LYS A 128 30.45 28.44 1.38
CA LYS A 128 31.34 27.33 1.76
C LYS A 128 30.67 25.99 1.41
N PRO A 129 30.94 25.40 0.22
CA PRO A 129 30.16 24.27 -0.28
C PRO A 129 30.19 23.04 0.64
N LYS A 130 31.32 22.75 1.28
CA LYS A 130 31.45 21.61 2.21
C LYS A 130 30.51 21.75 3.42
N LEU A 131 30.38 22.96 3.96
CA LEU A 131 29.45 23.21 5.08
C LEU A 131 28.02 23.33 4.58
N ALA A 132 27.80 23.97 3.44
CA ALA A 132 26.47 24.16 2.87
C ALA A 132 25.76 22.82 2.62
N LYS A 133 26.45 21.81 2.07
CA LYS A 133 25.85 20.49 1.82
C LYS A 133 25.42 19.80 3.11
N ALA A 134 26.32 19.72 4.09
CA ALA A 134 26.03 19.09 5.38
C ALA A 134 24.94 19.85 6.17
N LEU A 135 24.97 21.18 6.11
CA LEU A 135 23.96 22.02 6.74
C LEU A 135 22.60 21.86 6.05
N PHE A 136 22.55 21.76 4.72
CA PHE A 136 21.33 21.48 3.99
C PHE A 136 20.75 20.12 4.39
N GLU A 137 21.57 19.07 4.40
CA GLU A 137 21.14 17.73 4.82
C GLU A 137 20.58 17.75 6.26
N TYR A 138 21.23 18.48 7.18
CA TYR A 138 20.72 18.67 8.54
C TYR A 138 19.36 19.38 8.57
N ILE A 139 19.22 20.52 7.89
CA ILE A 139 17.97 21.31 7.89
C ILE A 139 16.83 20.50 7.25
N PHE A 140 17.12 19.79 6.17
CA PHE A 140 16.10 19.09 5.38
C PHE A 140 15.70 17.73 5.98
N HIS A 141 16.64 16.97 6.58
CA HIS A 141 16.35 15.66 7.16
C HIS A 141 16.08 15.68 8.67
N HIS A 142 16.85 16.46 9.43
CA HIS A 142 16.73 16.47 10.89
C HIS A 142 15.67 17.47 11.36
N GLU A 143 15.78 18.73 10.94
CA GLU A 143 14.81 19.78 11.33
C GLU A 143 13.52 19.73 10.52
N ASN A 144 13.57 19.11 9.33
CA ASN A 144 12.46 19.03 8.37
C ASN A 144 11.90 20.42 7.98
N ASP A 145 12.74 21.46 8.00
CA ASP A 145 12.36 22.83 7.62
C ASP A 145 12.68 23.08 6.15
N VAL A 146 11.70 22.76 5.30
CA VAL A 146 11.84 22.82 3.84
C VAL A 146 12.07 24.25 3.34
N LYS A 147 11.56 25.28 4.04
CA LYS A 147 11.65 26.68 3.58
C LYS A 147 13.08 27.19 3.73
N ASN A 148 13.64 27.05 4.93
CA ASN A 148 15.03 27.44 5.19
C ASN A 148 16.02 26.57 4.39
N ALA A 149 15.71 25.29 4.17
CA ALA A 149 16.50 24.42 3.30
C ALA A 149 16.50 24.92 1.84
N LEU A 150 15.33 25.35 1.33
CA LEU A 150 15.20 25.91 -0.02
C LEU A 150 16.00 27.21 -0.17
N ASP A 151 15.93 28.12 0.80
CA ASP A 151 16.69 29.37 0.77
C ASP A 151 18.20 29.11 0.75
N LEU A 152 18.69 28.19 1.60
CA LEU A 152 20.10 27.80 1.59
C LEU A 152 20.51 27.19 0.25
N ALA A 153 19.68 26.31 -0.30
CA ALA A 153 19.95 25.66 -1.58
C ALA A 153 19.96 26.66 -2.75
N ALA A 154 19.03 27.62 -2.78
CA ALA A 154 18.99 28.68 -3.79
C ALA A 154 20.28 29.51 -3.76
N LEU A 155 20.68 30.01 -2.59
CA LEU A 155 21.93 30.78 -2.43
C LEU A 155 23.16 29.95 -2.83
N ALA A 156 23.19 28.67 -2.47
CA ALA A 156 24.29 27.79 -2.83
C ALA A 156 24.33 27.51 -4.35
N THR A 157 23.17 27.40 -5.03
CA THR A 157 23.14 27.26 -6.49
C THR A 157 23.64 28.49 -7.22
N GLU A 158 23.32 29.68 -6.73
CA GLU A 158 23.81 30.95 -7.28
C GLU A 158 25.34 31.04 -7.17
N HIS A 159 25.89 30.72 -6.00
CA HIS A 159 27.34 30.65 -5.79
C HIS A 159 28.02 29.59 -6.69
N ALA A 160 27.36 28.46 -6.93
CA ALA A 160 27.82 27.43 -7.86
C ALA A 160 27.51 27.74 -9.34
N GLN A 161 26.98 28.92 -9.66
CA GLN A 161 26.63 29.37 -11.01
C GLN A 161 25.70 28.38 -11.76
N TYR A 162 24.81 27.69 -11.05
CA TYR A 162 23.90 26.66 -11.60
C TYR A 162 24.58 25.48 -12.31
N LYS A 163 25.86 25.24 -12.04
CA LYS A 163 26.66 24.15 -12.63
C LYS A 163 26.69 22.88 -11.77
N ASP A 164 26.08 22.85 -10.60
CA ASP A 164 26.07 21.64 -9.77
C ASP A 164 24.70 20.94 -9.86
N TRP A 165 24.69 19.70 -10.34
CA TRP A 165 23.47 18.90 -10.43
C TRP A 165 22.87 18.60 -9.05
N TRP A 166 23.72 18.36 -8.04
CA TRP A 166 23.30 17.98 -6.70
C TRP A 166 22.38 19.02 -6.07
N TRP A 167 22.73 20.30 -6.20
CA TRP A 167 21.91 21.39 -5.67
C TRP A 167 20.59 21.56 -6.44
N LYS A 168 20.58 21.32 -7.76
CA LYS A 168 19.32 21.30 -8.54
C LYS A 168 18.37 20.21 -8.05
N VAL A 169 18.91 19.03 -7.76
CA VAL A 169 18.13 17.92 -7.18
C VAL A 169 17.59 18.33 -5.81
N GLN A 170 18.42 18.90 -4.94
CA GLN A 170 17.98 19.35 -3.61
C GLN A 170 16.87 20.41 -3.68
N ILE A 171 16.98 21.41 -4.57
CA ILE A 171 15.89 22.38 -4.80
C ILE A 171 14.63 21.68 -5.32
N GLY A 172 14.79 20.72 -6.25
CA GLY A 172 13.68 19.90 -6.76
C GLY A 172 12.96 19.13 -5.65
N LYS A 173 13.70 18.55 -4.69
CA LYS A 173 13.13 17.89 -3.50
C LYS A 173 12.37 18.87 -2.61
N CYS A 174 12.91 20.07 -2.39
CA CYS A 174 12.22 21.11 -1.63
C CYS A 174 10.91 21.52 -2.32
N TYR A 175 10.91 21.75 -3.63
CA TYR A 175 9.69 22.05 -4.38
C TYR A 175 8.69 20.90 -4.34
N TYR A 176 9.16 19.66 -4.46
CA TYR A 176 8.30 18.47 -4.34
C TYR A 176 7.61 18.42 -2.98
N ARG A 177 8.33 18.63 -1.87
CA ARG A 177 7.73 18.68 -0.51
C ARG A 177 6.79 19.86 -0.30
N LEU A 178 6.98 20.96 -1.02
CA LEU A 178 6.08 22.11 -1.00
C LEU A 178 4.83 21.92 -1.87
N GLY A 179 4.73 20.84 -2.64
CA GLY A 179 3.63 20.57 -3.59
C GLY A 179 3.80 21.21 -4.97
N LEU A 180 4.94 21.88 -5.22
CA LEU A 180 5.25 22.55 -6.49
C LEU A 180 5.86 21.57 -7.49
N TYR A 181 5.05 20.65 -8.00
CA TYR A 181 5.51 19.51 -8.80
C TYR A 181 6.11 19.91 -10.15
N ARG A 182 5.60 20.97 -10.80
CA ARG A 182 6.11 21.42 -12.11
C ARG A 182 7.46 22.13 -12.00
N GLU A 183 7.64 22.92 -10.96
CA GLU A 183 8.92 23.54 -10.61
C GLU A 183 9.95 22.47 -10.26
N ALA A 184 9.55 21.44 -9.49
CA ALA A 184 10.40 20.28 -9.22
C ALA A 184 10.79 19.55 -10.51
N GLU A 185 9.84 19.28 -11.40
CA GLU A 185 10.06 18.65 -12.72
C GLU A 185 11.13 19.39 -13.52
N LYS A 186 11.05 20.74 -13.56
CA LYS A 186 12.02 21.60 -14.25
C LYS A 186 13.44 21.44 -13.68
N GLN A 187 13.57 21.40 -12.36
CA GLN A 187 14.88 21.24 -11.70
C GLN A 187 15.48 19.86 -11.94
N PHE A 188 14.67 18.80 -11.83
CA PHE A 188 15.13 17.44 -12.10
C PHE A 188 15.53 17.23 -13.56
N LYS A 189 14.76 17.76 -14.53
CA LYS A 189 15.15 17.76 -15.95
C LYS A 189 16.45 18.54 -16.20
N SER A 190 16.65 19.66 -15.50
CA SER A 190 17.89 20.45 -15.58
C SER A 190 19.10 19.71 -14.98
N ALA A 191 18.88 18.94 -13.91
CA ALA A 191 19.91 18.09 -13.31
C ALA A 191 20.28 16.91 -14.23
N LEU A 192 19.30 16.24 -14.82
CA LEU A 192 19.50 15.11 -15.73
C LEU A 192 20.30 15.54 -16.98
N LYS A 193 19.99 16.71 -17.57
CA LYS A 193 20.79 17.27 -18.69
C LYS A 193 22.27 17.47 -18.36
N GLN A 194 22.60 17.63 -17.08
CA GLN A 194 23.95 17.91 -16.63
C GLN A 194 24.71 16.63 -16.28
N GLN A 195 24.08 15.73 -15.53
CA GLN A 195 24.62 14.43 -15.24
C GLN A 195 23.47 13.43 -15.13
N ASP A 196 23.53 12.37 -15.92
CA ASP A 196 22.59 11.26 -15.82
C ASP A 196 22.87 10.51 -14.51
N MET A 197 21.86 10.43 -13.64
CA MET A 197 21.94 9.69 -12.38
C MET A 197 20.61 8.99 -12.08
N VAL A 198 20.70 7.77 -11.56
CA VAL A 198 19.54 6.95 -11.18
C VAL A 198 18.60 7.71 -10.22
N ASP A 199 19.14 8.36 -9.19
CA ASP A 199 18.37 9.18 -8.24
C ASP A 199 17.50 10.24 -8.95
N THR A 200 18.06 10.95 -9.93
CA THR A 200 17.33 12.00 -10.66
C THR A 200 16.15 11.44 -11.45
N ILE A 201 16.31 10.25 -12.02
CA ILE A 201 15.28 9.52 -12.78
C ILE A 201 14.18 9.07 -11.83
N LEU A 202 14.53 8.52 -10.66
CA LEU A 202 13.59 8.09 -9.63
C LEU A 202 12.77 9.27 -9.09
N TYR A 203 13.41 10.41 -8.78
CA TYR A 203 12.69 11.61 -8.34
C TYR A 203 11.77 12.18 -9.42
N LEU A 204 12.22 12.20 -10.68
CA LEU A 204 11.39 12.68 -11.78
C LEU A 204 10.19 11.75 -12.04
N ALA A 205 10.37 10.43 -11.94
CA ALA A 205 9.27 9.47 -12.01
C ALA A 205 8.27 9.65 -10.86
N LYS A 206 8.76 9.95 -9.65
CA LYS A 206 7.94 10.27 -8.48
C LYS A 206 7.14 11.56 -8.67
N VAL A 207 7.68 12.56 -9.37
CA VAL A 207 6.93 13.74 -9.80
C VAL A 207 5.83 13.35 -10.79
N TYR A 208 6.13 12.55 -11.81
CA TYR A 208 5.13 12.09 -12.78
C TYR A 208 4.02 11.24 -12.16
N PHE A 209 4.34 10.50 -11.12
CA PHE A 209 3.36 9.77 -10.32
C PHE A 209 2.37 10.72 -9.64
N ARG A 210 2.85 11.79 -8.99
CA ARG A 210 1.99 12.81 -8.37
C ARG A 210 1.15 13.60 -9.37
N LEU A 211 1.66 13.76 -10.59
CA LEU A 211 0.93 14.37 -11.72
C LEU A 211 -0.06 13.42 -12.41
N ASP A 212 -0.18 12.16 -11.96
CA ASP A 212 -1.01 11.11 -12.56
C ASP A 212 -0.68 10.80 -14.03
N GLN A 213 0.63 10.73 -14.35
CA GLN A 213 1.14 10.46 -15.71
C GLN A 213 1.99 9.16 -15.76
N PRO A 214 1.41 7.97 -15.51
CA PRO A 214 2.16 6.71 -15.39
C PRO A 214 2.90 6.34 -16.68
N LEU A 215 2.32 6.59 -17.86
CA LEU A 215 2.97 6.27 -19.14
C LEU A 215 4.24 7.09 -19.38
N THR A 216 4.26 8.35 -18.93
CA THR A 216 5.46 9.20 -19.04
C THR A 216 6.56 8.72 -18.10
N ALA A 217 6.19 8.28 -16.89
CA ALA A 217 7.12 7.65 -15.95
C ALA A 217 7.69 6.33 -16.49
N LEU A 218 6.86 5.50 -17.14
CA LEU A 218 7.32 4.28 -17.81
C LEU A 218 8.32 4.57 -18.93
N HIS A 219 8.04 5.57 -19.78
CA HIS A 219 8.97 5.98 -20.83
C HIS A 219 10.29 6.49 -20.23
N LEU A 220 10.22 7.30 -19.18
CA LEU A 220 11.39 7.81 -18.47
C LEU A 220 12.23 6.66 -17.89
N PHE A 221 11.61 5.66 -17.26
CA PHE A 221 12.33 4.51 -16.73
C PHE A 221 12.98 3.67 -17.83
N LYS A 222 12.31 3.46 -18.97
CA LYS A 222 12.91 2.78 -20.12
C LYS A 222 14.12 3.53 -20.67
N GLN A 223 14.02 4.85 -20.82
CA GLN A 223 15.16 5.70 -21.18
C GLN A 223 16.29 5.62 -20.15
N GLY A 224 15.94 5.52 -18.86
CA GLY A 224 16.90 5.30 -17.78
C GLY A 224 17.61 3.96 -17.89
N LEU A 225 16.92 2.89 -18.25
CA LEU A 225 17.49 1.55 -18.48
C LEU A 225 18.39 1.50 -19.71
N ASP A 226 18.10 2.28 -20.76
CA ASP A 226 18.99 2.43 -21.91
C ASP A 226 20.34 3.05 -21.52
N ARG A 227 20.34 3.92 -20.49
CA ARG A 227 21.56 4.54 -19.93
C ARG A 227 22.25 3.67 -18.89
N PHE A 228 21.47 3.01 -18.04
CA PHE A 228 21.91 2.15 -16.95
C PHE A 228 21.34 0.74 -17.13
N PRO A 229 21.95 -0.09 -17.99
CA PRO A 229 21.46 -1.44 -18.23
C PRO A 229 21.53 -2.28 -16.93
N GLY A 230 20.40 -2.89 -16.55
CA GLY A 230 20.34 -3.79 -15.38
C GLY A 230 20.14 -3.11 -14.03
N GLU A 231 19.85 -1.81 -13.99
CA GLU A 231 19.56 -1.10 -12.75
C GLU A 231 18.26 -1.60 -12.10
N VAL A 232 18.37 -2.17 -10.89
CA VAL A 232 17.29 -2.86 -10.18
C VAL A 232 16.18 -1.91 -9.76
N THR A 233 16.54 -0.72 -9.28
CA THR A 233 15.58 0.29 -8.79
C THR A 233 14.63 0.76 -9.90
N LEU A 234 15.14 0.93 -11.12
CA LEU A 234 14.35 1.34 -12.29
C LEU A 234 13.40 0.21 -12.75
N LEU A 235 13.88 -1.03 -12.83
CA LEU A 235 13.05 -2.20 -13.14
C LEU A 235 11.94 -2.39 -12.10
N CYS A 236 12.27 -2.23 -10.82
CA CYS A 236 11.30 -2.29 -9.73
C CYS A 236 10.28 -1.15 -9.82
N GLY A 237 10.72 0.07 -10.14
CA GLY A 237 9.83 1.21 -10.40
C GLY A 237 8.83 0.96 -11.54
N ILE A 238 9.27 0.31 -12.62
CA ILE A 238 8.38 -0.10 -13.73
C ILE A 238 7.37 -1.15 -13.25
N ALA A 239 7.83 -2.17 -12.52
CA ALA A 239 6.96 -3.22 -11.98
C ALA A 239 5.88 -2.64 -11.06
N ARG A 240 6.26 -1.70 -10.17
CA ARG A 240 5.33 -0.98 -9.28
C ARG A 240 4.27 -0.21 -10.06
N ILE A 241 4.64 0.51 -11.12
CA ILE A 241 3.66 1.22 -11.96
C ILE A 241 2.68 0.24 -12.61
N TYR A 242 3.16 -0.89 -13.14
CA TYR A 242 2.28 -1.89 -13.74
C TYR A 242 1.37 -2.56 -12.71
N GLU A 243 1.85 -2.82 -11.49
CA GLU A 243 1.03 -3.34 -10.38
C GLU A 243 -0.07 -2.34 -10.01
N GLU A 244 0.23 -1.04 -9.93
CA GLU A 244 -0.76 -0.01 -9.63
C GLU A 244 -1.76 0.25 -10.75
N MET A 245 -1.34 0.06 -12.01
CA MET A 245 -2.24 0.01 -13.17
C MET A 245 -3.08 -1.29 -13.23
N ASN A 246 -2.91 -2.18 -12.25
CA ASN A 246 -3.55 -3.49 -12.14
C ASN A 246 -3.20 -4.46 -13.29
N ASN A 247 -2.04 -4.28 -13.93
CA ASN A 247 -1.51 -5.19 -14.93
C ASN A 247 -0.46 -6.13 -14.31
N ILE A 248 -0.96 -7.14 -13.58
CA ILE A 248 -0.13 -8.09 -12.82
C ILE A 248 0.80 -8.90 -13.74
N SER A 249 0.36 -9.20 -14.98
CA SER A 249 1.14 -10.00 -15.93
C SER A 249 2.48 -9.33 -16.31
N LEU A 250 2.43 -8.06 -16.72
CA LEU A 250 3.64 -7.28 -17.02
C LEU A 250 4.44 -6.98 -15.75
N ALA A 251 3.78 -6.70 -14.62
CA ALA A 251 4.48 -6.51 -13.36
C ALA A 251 5.32 -7.75 -12.98
N ALA A 252 4.78 -8.96 -13.15
CA ALA A 252 5.48 -10.21 -12.90
C ALA A 252 6.63 -10.46 -13.89
N GLU A 253 6.56 -9.96 -15.13
CA GLU A 253 7.68 -9.97 -16.09
C GLU A 253 8.85 -9.11 -15.58
N TYR A 254 8.58 -7.85 -15.23
CA TYR A 254 9.63 -6.95 -14.72
C TYR A 254 10.18 -7.39 -13.37
N TYR A 255 9.35 -7.92 -12.46
CA TYR A 255 9.87 -8.52 -11.22
C TYR A 255 10.76 -9.74 -11.50
N ARG A 256 10.48 -10.54 -12.53
CA ARG A 256 11.40 -11.62 -12.95
C ARG A 256 12.71 -11.08 -13.49
N GLU A 257 12.69 -9.95 -14.21
CA GLU A 257 13.92 -9.26 -14.63
C GLU A 257 14.71 -8.71 -13.44
N VAL A 258 14.02 -8.14 -12.44
CA VAL A 258 14.64 -7.76 -11.16
C VAL A 258 15.34 -8.95 -10.54
N LEU A 259 14.68 -10.12 -10.43
CA LEU A 259 15.31 -11.30 -9.85
C LEU A 259 16.52 -11.82 -10.64
N LYS A 260 16.56 -11.62 -11.97
CA LYS A 260 17.74 -11.97 -12.77
C LYS A 260 18.96 -11.12 -12.40
N GLN A 261 18.73 -9.85 -12.04
CA GLN A 261 19.79 -8.92 -11.63
C GLN A 261 20.11 -9.05 -10.14
N ASP A 262 19.09 -8.88 -9.30
CA ASP A 262 19.15 -9.04 -7.86
C ASP A 262 18.27 -10.20 -7.40
N ASN A 263 18.96 -11.31 -7.22
CA ASN A 263 18.43 -12.55 -6.68
C ASN A 263 18.01 -12.44 -5.19
N THR A 264 18.31 -11.33 -4.52
CA THR A 264 18.06 -11.12 -3.09
C THR A 264 16.97 -10.07 -2.85
N HIS A 265 16.33 -9.57 -3.90
CA HIS A 265 15.37 -8.49 -3.79
C HIS A 265 14.07 -8.91 -3.08
N VAL A 266 13.84 -8.42 -1.86
CA VAL A 266 12.71 -8.83 -1.01
C VAL A 266 11.35 -8.53 -1.65
N GLU A 267 11.19 -7.32 -2.22
CA GLU A 267 9.92 -6.89 -2.84
C GLU A 267 9.55 -7.79 -4.03
N ALA A 268 10.50 -8.06 -4.93
CA ALA A 268 10.25 -8.87 -6.11
C ALA A 268 9.90 -10.32 -5.74
N ILE A 269 10.63 -10.89 -4.77
CA ILE A 269 10.34 -12.25 -4.28
C ILE A 269 8.95 -12.32 -3.63
N ALA A 270 8.59 -11.34 -2.79
CA ALA A 270 7.31 -11.32 -2.09
C ALA A 270 6.12 -11.09 -3.04
N CYS A 271 6.24 -10.18 -4.01
CA CYS A 271 5.21 -9.93 -5.02
C CYS A 271 5.02 -11.11 -5.98
N ILE A 272 6.11 -11.75 -6.43
CA ILE A 272 6.01 -12.97 -7.25
C ILE A 272 5.42 -14.12 -6.43
N GLY A 273 5.85 -14.29 -5.18
CA GLY A 273 5.34 -15.32 -4.28
C GLY A 273 3.84 -15.21 -4.04
N SER A 274 3.34 -14.00 -3.73
CA SER A 274 1.91 -13.79 -3.51
C SER A 274 1.10 -13.99 -4.80
N ASN A 275 1.61 -13.53 -5.94
CA ASN A 275 0.96 -13.76 -7.23
C ASN A 275 0.83 -15.25 -7.57
N HIS A 276 1.87 -16.06 -7.34
CA HIS A 276 1.80 -17.51 -7.55
C HIS A 276 0.86 -18.19 -6.56
N PHE A 277 0.86 -17.78 -5.29
CA PHE A 277 -0.05 -18.33 -4.28
C PHE A 277 -1.52 -18.15 -4.69
N TYR A 278 -1.92 -16.93 -5.07
CA TYR A 278 -3.28 -16.65 -5.52
C TYR A 278 -3.59 -17.13 -6.96
N SER A 279 -2.60 -17.63 -7.70
CA SER A 279 -2.78 -18.25 -9.02
C SER A 279 -2.81 -19.78 -8.94
N ASP A 280 -3.17 -20.33 -7.77
CA ASP A 280 -3.27 -21.77 -7.50
C ASP A 280 -1.93 -22.54 -7.63
N GLN A 281 -0.81 -21.87 -7.35
CA GLN A 281 0.53 -22.46 -7.36
C GLN A 281 1.25 -22.25 -6.02
N PRO A 282 0.71 -22.79 -4.90
CA PRO A 282 1.28 -22.58 -3.56
C PRO A 282 2.67 -23.21 -3.38
N GLU A 283 2.99 -24.28 -4.11
CA GLU A 283 4.32 -24.91 -4.06
C GLU A 283 5.43 -23.97 -4.57
N ILE A 284 5.14 -23.20 -5.62
CA ILE A 284 6.09 -22.24 -6.19
C ILE A 284 6.22 -21.05 -5.25
N ALA A 285 5.10 -20.54 -4.73
CA ALA A 285 5.11 -19.49 -3.72
C ALA A 285 5.94 -19.87 -2.48
N LEU A 286 5.80 -21.12 -2.01
CA LEU A 286 6.57 -21.66 -0.90
C LEU A 286 8.08 -21.61 -1.16
N ARG A 287 8.54 -21.90 -2.38
CA ARG A 287 9.96 -21.79 -2.75
C ARG A 287 10.46 -20.35 -2.65
N PHE A 288 9.66 -19.38 -3.10
CA PHE A 288 10.01 -17.96 -3.00
C PHE A 288 10.05 -17.47 -1.54
N TYR A 289 9.07 -17.84 -0.70
CA TYR A 289 9.11 -17.46 0.72
C TYR A 289 10.22 -18.18 1.49
N ARG A 290 10.53 -19.44 1.17
CA ARG A 290 11.69 -20.15 1.74
C ARG A 290 13.01 -19.48 1.38
N ARG A 291 13.11 -18.90 0.19
CA ARG A 291 14.27 -18.09 -0.22
C ARG A 291 14.43 -16.87 0.68
N LEU A 292 13.34 -16.13 0.98
CA LEU A 292 13.40 -15.01 1.94
C LEU A 292 13.88 -15.47 3.32
N LEU A 293 13.41 -16.62 3.79
CA LEU A 293 13.86 -17.19 5.05
C LEU A 293 15.35 -17.57 5.02
N GLN A 294 15.84 -18.17 3.93
CA GLN A 294 17.25 -18.51 3.76
C GLN A 294 18.18 -17.29 3.76
N MET A 295 17.65 -16.12 3.37
CA MET A 295 18.39 -14.87 3.40
C MET A 295 18.43 -14.21 4.78
N GLY A 296 17.79 -14.80 5.79
CA GLY A 296 17.78 -14.29 7.15
C GLY A 296 16.67 -13.28 7.44
N VAL A 297 15.67 -13.13 6.56
CA VAL A 297 14.47 -12.37 6.91
C VAL A 297 13.69 -13.16 7.95
N TYR A 298 13.40 -12.54 9.10
CA TYR A 298 12.78 -13.20 10.25
C TYR A 298 11.67 -12.33 10.83
N ASN A 299 10.50 -12.37 10.17
CA ASN A 299 9.36 -11.50 10.47
C ASN A 299 8.08 -12.33 10.69
N CYS A 300 7.14 -11.81 11.47
CA CYS A 300 5.81 -12.39 11.68
C CYS A 300 5.10 -12.71 10.36
N GLN A 301 5.02 -11.72 9.45
CA GLN A 301 4.32 -11.85 8.16
C GLN A 301 4.94 -12.94 7.27
N LEU A 302 6.28 -13.10 7.31
CA LEU A 302 6.95 -14.13 6.52
C LEU A 302 6.59 -15.54 7.01
N PHE A 303 6.62 -15.77 8.32
CA PHE A 303 6.23 -17.06 8.89
C PHE A 303 4.75 -17.36 8.70
N ASN A 304 3.89 -16.34 8.76
CA ASN A 304 2.48 -16.46 8.44
C ASN A 304 2.28 -16.93 6.98
N ASN A 305 2.94 -16.25 6.03
CA ASN A 305 2.90 -16.61 4.61
C ASN A 305 3.48 -18.00 4.35
N LEU A 306 4.56 -18.38 5.03
CA LEU A 306 5.13 -19.73 4.95
C LEU A 306 4.15 -20.79 5.48
N GLY A 307 3.48 -20.53 6.61
CA GLY A 307 2.47 -21.42 7.18
C GLY A 307 1.31 -21.67 6.22
N LEU A 308 0.76 -20.59 5.64
CA LEU A 308 -0.27 -20.66 4.61
C LEU A 308 0.22 -21.44 3.38
N CYS A 309 1.38 -21.08 2.82
CA CYS A 309 1.92 -21.77 1.65
C CYS A 309 2.18 -23.26 1.91
N CYS A 310 2.69 -23.63 3.08
CA CYS A 310 2.87 -25.02 3.49
C CYS A 310 1.54 -25.75 3.56
N PHE A 311 0.50 -25.14 4.14
CA PHE A 311 -0.82 -25.75 4.26
C PHE A 311 -1.46 -26.02 2.89
N PHE A 312 -1.50 -25.01 2.02
CA PHE A 312 -2.08 -25.14 0.69
C PHE A 312 -1.21 -25.99 -0.25
N ALA A 313 0.10 -26.09 -0.01
CA ALA A 313 1.00 -27.04 -0.68
C ALA A 313 0.99 -28.45 -0.05
N GLN A 314 0.07 -28.74 0.88
CA GLN A 314 -0.10 -30.04 1.55
C GLN A 314 1.11 -30.52 2.37
N GLN A 315 1.98 -29.60 2.79
CA GLN A 315 3.13 -29.86 3.68
C GLN A 315 2.75 -29.60 5.14
N TYR A 316 1.87 -30.44 5.67
CA TYR A 316 1.25 -30.26 6.99
C TYR A 316 2.25 -30.22 8.16
N ASP A 317 3.36 -30.95 8.05
CA ASP A 317 4.38 -31.06 9.11
C ASP A 317 4.95 -29.69 9.54
N MET A 318 5.09 -28.77 8.59
CA MET A 318 5.71 -27.46 8.78
C MET A 318 4.71 -26.32 8.97
N THR A 319 3.41 -26.58 8.79
CA THR A 319 2.35 -25.56 8.84
C THR A 319 2.22 -24.97 10.25
N LEU A 320 1.92 -25.81 11.23
CA LEU A 320 1.64 -25.35 12.60
C LEU A 320 2.86 -24.70 13.25
N THR A 321 4.04 -25.31 13.07
CA THR A 321 5.30 -24.76 13.61
C THR A 321 5.65 -23.40 13.02
N SER A 322 5.29 -23.15 11.75
CA SER A 322 5.46 -21.83 11.13
C SER A 322 4.48 -20.79 11.69
N LEU A 323 3.21 -21.16 11.90
CA LEU A 323 2.21 -20.26 12.48
C LEU A 323 2.46 -19.96 13.96
N GLU A 324 2.92 -20.94 14.75
CA GLU A 324 3.35 -20.73 16.13
C GLU A 324 4.52 -19.75 16.21
N ARG A 325 5.48 -19.86 15.28
CA ARG A 325 6.58 -18.89 15.17
C ARG A 325 6.08 -17.51 14.78
N ALA A 326 5.13 -17.42 13.85
CA ALA A 326 4.51 -16.14 13.50
C ALA A 326 3.87 -15.48 14.74
N LEU A 327 3.11 -16.22 15.54
CA LEU A 327 2.54 -15.71 16.80
C LEU A 327 3.62 -15.26 17.79
N SER A 328 4.74 -15.99 17.89
CA SER A 328 5.84 -15.62 18.80
C SER A 328 6.57 -14.34 18.38
N LEU A 329 6.50 -13.98 17.09
CA LEU A 329 7.15 -12.80 16.51
C LEU A 329 6.19 -11.63 16.27
N ALA A 330 4.91 -11.80 16.56
CA ALA A 330 3.94 -10.73 16.40
C ALA A 330 4.24 -9.63 17.43
N GLU A 331 4.58 -8.43 16.95
CA GLU A 331 4.83 -7.27 17.81
C GLU A 331 3.55 -6.48 18.07
N ASN A 332 2.57 -6.60 17.16
CA ASN A 332 1.33 -5.84 17.16
C ASN A 332 0.11 -6.75 17.32
N GLU A 333 -0.94 -6.25 17.96
CA GLU A 333 -2.22 -6.97 18.12
C GLU A 333 -2.89 -7.28 16.78
N GLU A 334 -2.76 -6.39 15.79
CA GLU A 334 -3.24 -6.60 14.41
C GLU A 334 -2.56 -7.80 13.75
N GLU A 335 -1.24 -7.90 13.86
CA GLU A 335 -0.48 -9.04 13.30
C GLU A 335 -0.86 -10.35 13.99
N ALA A 336 -1.01 -10.32 15.32
CA ALA A 336 -1.46 -11.49 16.06
C ALA A 336 -2.87 -11.91 15.62
N ALA A 337 -3.78 -10.96 15.41
CA ALA A 337 -5.12 -11.22 14.89
C ALA A 337 -5.06 -11.90 13.51
N ASP A 338 -4.26 -11.38 12.57
CA ASP A 338 -4.12 -11.96 11.23
C ASP A 338 -3.57 -13.39 11.26
N VAL A 339 -2.63 -13.69 12.17
CA VAL A 339 -2.11 -15.05 12.34
C VAL A 339 -3.17 -15.98 12.93
N TRP A 340 -3.93 -15.55 13.95
CA TRP A 340 -5.04 -16.33 14.49
C TRP A 340 -6.13 -16.58 13.47
N TYR A 341 -6.41 -15.60 12.62
CA TYR A 341 -7.36 -15.71 11.52
C TYR A 341 -6.92 -16.79 10.52
N ASN A 342 -5.65 -16.77 10.13
CA ASN A 342 -5.08 -17.77 9.23
C ASN A 342 -5.02 -19.16 9.86
N LEU A 343 -4.77 -19.27 11.16
CA LEU A 343 -4.86 -20.53 11.90
C LEU A 343 -6.31 -21.06 11.92
N GLY A 344 -7.30 -20.16 12.01
CA GLY A 344 -8.71 -20.49 11.83
C GLY A 344 -9.02 -21.09 10.46
N HIS A 345 -8.47 -20.52 9.38
CA HIS A 345 -8.59 -21.09 8.03
C HIS A 345 -7.96 -22.48 7.90
N VAL A 346 -6.78 -22.67 8.48
CA VAL A 346 -6.11 -23.98 8.53
C VAL A 346 -6.98 -24.98 9.29
N ALA A 347 -7.57 -24.59 10.42
CA ALA A 347 -8.48 -25.44 11.19
C ALA A 347 -9.76 -25.80 10.42
N VAL A 348 -10.35 -24.85 9.68
CA VAL A 348 -11.49 -25.13 8.77
C VAL A 348 -11.10 -26.14 7.70
N GLY A 349 -9.90 -25.99 7.10
CA GLY A 349 -9.43 -26.91 6.07
C GLY A 349 -9.09 -28.32 6.60
N ILE A 350 -8.67 -28.44 7.86
CA ILE A 350 -8.52 -29.73 8.55
C ILE A 350 -9.89 -30.35 8.88
N GLY A 351 -10.93 -29.52 9.02
CA GLY A 351 -12.29 -29.93 9.36
C GLY A 351 -12.66 -29.78 10.84
N ASP A 352 -11.74 -29.27 11.68
CA ASP A 352 -12.03 -28.97 13.08
C ASP A 352 -12.71 -27.60 13.22
N LEU A 353 -14.03 -27.62 13.08
CA LEU A 353 -14.87 -26.42 13.17
C LEU A 353 -14.86 -25.79 14.57
N ASN A 354 -14.55 -26.55 15.63
CA ASN A 354 -14.51 -26.01 16.99
C ASN A 354 -13.23 -25.23 17.24
N LEU A 355 -12.10 -25.77 16.77
CA LEU A 355 -10.83 -25.03 16.78
C LEU A 355 -10.95 -23.76 15.94
N ALA A 356 -11.47 -23.85 14.72
CA ALA A 356 -11.70 -22.69 13.85
C ALA A 356 -12.53 -21.60 14.55
N TYR A 357 -13.59 -22.00 15.25
CA TYR A 357 -14.44 -21.08 16.00
C TYR A 357 -13.68 -20.35 17.12
N GLN A 358 -12.82 -21.05 17.85
CA GLN A 358 -11.97 -20.45 18.89
C GLN A 358 -10.95 -19.49 18.27
N CYS A 359 -10.31 -19.86 17.17
CA CYS A 359 -9.34 -19.02 16.47
C CYS A 359 -9.95 -17.72 15.96
N PHE A 360 -11.14 -17.78 15.35
CA PHE A 360 -11.84 -16.56 14.93
C PHE A 360 -12.29 -15.69 16.12
N LYS A 361 -12.66 -16.28 17.26
CA LYS A 361 -12.91 -15.51 18.49
C LYS A 361 -11.65 -14.84 19.03
N LEU A 362 -10.50 -15.52 19.02
CA LEU A 362 -9.22 -14.95 19.43
C LEU A 362 -8.77 -13.83 18.47
N THR A 363 -9.06 -13.99 17.18
CA THR A 363 -8.86 -12.93 16.18
C THR A 363 -9.61 -11.67 16.59
N LEU A 364 -10.90 -11.80 16.89
CA LEU A 364 -11.73 -10.68 17.31
C LEU A 364 -11.33 -10.10 18.67
N ALA A 365 -10.82 -10.93 19.59
CA ALA A 365 -10.33 -10.46 20.88
C ALA A 365 -9.07 -9.57 20.76
N ASN A 366 -8.22 -9.83 19.77
CA ASN A 366 -7.03 -9.00 19.49
C ASN A 366 -7.36 -7.82 18.57
N ASN A 367 -8.23 -8.02 17.60
CA ASN A 367 -8.68 -6.96 16.69
C ASN A 367 -10.21 -6.98 16.54
N ASN A 368 -10.86 -6.08 17.28
CA ASN A 368 -12.31 -5.94 17.29
C ASN A 368 -12.89 -5.49 15.94
N ASP A 369 -12.07 -4.89 15.07
CA ASP A 369 -12.47 -4.31 13.78
C ASP A 369 -12.18 -5.27 12.60
N HIS A 370 -11.86 -6.54 12.87
CA HIS A 370 -11.49 -7.52 11.86
C HIS A 370 -12.72 -8.13 11.16
N ALA A 371 -13.15 -7.51 10.06
CA ALA A 371 -14.39 -7.85 9.33
C ALA A 371 -14.43 -9.28 8.77
N GLU A 372 -13.29 -9.82 8.32
CA GLU A 372 -13.22 -11.16 7.71
C GLU A 372 -13.52 -12.28 8.72
N ALA A 373 -13.08 -12.09 9.98
CA ALA A 373 -13.33 -13.01 11.08
C ALA A 373 -14.79 -12.99 11.50
N TYR A 374 -15.44 -11.81 11.53
CA TYR A 374 -16.89 -11.74 11.73
C TYR A 374 -17.66 -12.52 10.65
N ASN A 375 -17.25 -12.39 9.38
CA ASN A 375 -17.86 -13.13 8.27
C ASN A 375 -17.69 -14.64 8.45
N ASN A 376 -16.47 -15.12 8.71
CA ASN A 376 -16.21 -16.56 8.84
C ASN A 376 -16.87 -17.16 10.10
N LEU A 377 -16.88 -16.41 11.22
CA LEU A 377 -17.58 -16.82 12.44
C LEU A 377 -19.10 -16.88 12.19
N ALA A 378 -19.66 -15.94 11.43
CA ALA A 378 -21.06 -16.00 11.03
C ALA A 378 -21.37 -17.23 10.18
N VAL A 379 -20.51 -17.58 9.22
CA VAL A 379 -20.67 -18.80 8.41
C VAL A 379 -20.66 -20.06 9.29
N LEU A 380 -19.80 -20.11 10.31
CA LEU A 380 -19.80 -21.21 11.29
C LEU A 380 -21.08 -21.24 12.13
N GLU A 381 -21.61 -20.08 12.55
CA GLU A 381 -22.87 -20.00 13.30
C GLU A 381 -24.10 -20.38 12.45
N ILE A 382 -24.10 -20.04 11.16
CA ILE A 382 -25.13 -20.51 10.21
C ILE A 382 -25.12 -22.03 10.14
N ARG A 383 -23.93 -22.64 10.03
CA ARG A 383 -23.79 -24.12 10.02
C ARG A 383 -24.25 -24.76 11.33
N ARG A 384 -24.13 -24.08 12.47
CA ARG A 384 -24.63 -24.52 13.77
C ARG A 384 -26.14 -24.28 13.96
N GLY A 385 -26.78 -23.52 13.07
CA GLY A 385 -28.20 -23.17 13.12
C GLY A 385 -28.53 -21.90 13.91
N HIS A 386 -27.54 -21.14 14.37
CA HIS A 386 -27.75 -19.89 15.13
C HIS A 386 -27.93 -18.69 14.21
N VAL A 387 -29.08 -18.62 13.53
CA VAL A 387 -29.40 -17.61 12.49
C VAL A 387 -29.33 -16.16 13.01
N GLU A 388 -29.87 -15.88 14.21
CA GLU A 388 -29.89 -14.55 14.83
C GLU A 388 -28.46 -14.01 15.07
N GLN A 389 -27.58 -14.86 15.60
CA GLN A 389 -26.18 -14.49 15.88
C GLN A 389 -25.43 -14.26 14.57
N ALA A 390 -25.57 -15.15 13.59
CA ALA A 390 -24.98 -14.99 12.28
C ALA A 390 -25.40 -13.68 11.60
N ARG A 391 -26.69 -13.32 11.71
CA ARG A 391 -27.21 -12.06 11.15
C ARG A 391 -26.52 -10.83 11.75
N ALA A 392 -26.35 -10.80 13.07
CA ALA A 392 -25.67 -9.69 13.75
C ALA A 392 -24.20 -9.59 13.33
N LEU A 393 -23.49 -10.72 13.25
CA LEU A 393 -22.07 -10.77 12.84
C LEU A 393 -21.87 -10.36 11.38
N LEU A 394 -22.77 -10.76 10.47
CA LEU A 394 -22.70 -10.33 9.07
C LEU A 394 -22.97 -8.83 8.93
N GLN A 395 -23.89 -8.29 9.73
CA GLN A 395 -24.14 -6.85 9.76
C GLN A 395 -22.90 -6.08 10.23
N THR A 396 -22.26 -6.52 11.32
CA THR A 396 -21.01 -5.88 11.79
C THR A 396 -19.91 -5.97 10.73
N ALA A 397 -19.68 -7.14 10.13
CA ALA A 397 -18.73 -7.32 9.04
C ALA A 397 -18.98 -6.36 7.86
N SER A 398 -20.24 -6.27 7.40
CA SER A 398 -20.64 -5.39 6.30
C SER A 398 -20.49 -3.91 6.62
N SER A 399 -20.57 -3.53 7.89
CA SER A 399 -20.42 -2.15 8.35
C SER A 399 -18.95 -1.74 8.49
N LEU A 400 -18.10 -2.65 8.96
CA LEU A 400 -16.65 -2.46 9.10
C LEU A 400 -15.96 -2.43 7.73
N ALA A 401 -16.35 -3.34 6.83
CA ALA A 401 -15.77 -3.46 5.50
C ALA A 401 -16.85 -3.47 4.41
N PRO A 402 -17.37 -2.29 4.02
CA PRO A 402 -18.41 -2.19 2.99
C PRO A 402 -17.97 -2.67 1.59
N HIS A 403 -16.66 -2.72 1.36
CA HIS A 403 -16.01 -3.12 0.10
C HIS A 403 -15.87 -4.64 -0.07
N MET A 404 -16.01 -5.43 1.00
CA MET A 404 -15.98 -6.89 0.93
C MET A 404 -17.32 -7.41 0.43
N TYR A 405 -17.31 -8.30 -0.55
CA TYR A 405 -18.55 -8.79 -1.17
C TYR A 405 -19.17 -9.96 -0.38
N GLU A 406 -18.34 -10.72 0.34
CA GLU A 406 -18.64 -11.91 1.12
C GLU A 406 -19.69 -11.66 2.21
N PRO A 407 -19.54 -10.67 3.11
CA PRO A 407 -20.53 -10.42 4.16
C PRO A 407 -21.89 -10.00 3.58
N HIS A 408 -21.89 -9.18 2.51
CA HIS A 408 -23.13 -8.77 1.83
C HIS A 408 -23.82 -9.95 1.15
N PHE A 409 -23.06 -10.81 0.47
CA PHE A 409 -23.61 -12.02 -0.18
C PHE A 409 -24.16 -13.00 0.86
N ASN A 410 -23.39 -13.31 1.91
CA ASN A 410 -23.81 -14.21 2.98
C ASN A 410 -25.05 -13.68 3.71
N PHE A 411 -25.12 -12.36 3.94
CA PHE A 411 -26.31 -11.75 4.53
C PHE A 411 -27.52 -11.83 3.59
N ALA A 412 -27.32 -11.63 2.29
CA ALA A 412 -28.40 -11.76 1.31
C ALA A 412 -28.93 -13.21 1.23
N ALA A 413 -28.03 -14.18 1.16
CA ALA A 413 -28.38 -15.61 1.14
C ALA A 413 -29.10 -16.04 2.43
N LEU A 414 -28.63 -15.62 3.60
CA LEU A 414 -29.29 -15.89 4.88
C LEU A 414 -30.68 -15.23 4.94
N SER A 415 -30.80 -13.97 4.48
CA SER A 415 -32.07 -13.24 4.50
C SER A 415 -33.10 -13.85 3.56
N ASP A 416 -32.65 -14.33 2.40
CA ASP A 416 -33.49 -15.05 1.43
C ASP A 416 -34.03 -16.36 2.03
N GLN A 417 -33.18 -17.13 2.72
CA GLN A 417 -33.58 -18.35 3.43
C GLN A 417 -34.62 -18.09 4.53
N VAL A 418 -34.55 -16.94 5.20
CA VAL A 418 -35.52 -16.52 6.23
C VAL A 418 -36.80 -15.93 5.62
N GLY A 419 -36.79 -15.55 4.33
CA GLY A 419 -37.91 -14.94 3.62
C GLY A 419 -37.95 -13.41 3.65
N ASP A 420 -36.91 -12.74 4.17
CA ASP A 420 -36.79 -11.28 4.14
C ASP A 420 -36.21 -10.82 2.79
N LEU A 421 -37.06 -10.86 1.76
CA LEU A 421 -36.69 -10.56 0.38
C LEU A 421 -36.20 -9.12 0.20
N GLN A 422 -36.74 -8.16 0.95
CA GLN A 422 -36.36 -6.75 0.84
C GLN A 422 -34.93 -6.53 1.29
N ARG A 423 -34.55 -7.03 2.48
CA ARG A 423 -33.18 -6.92 2.97
C ARG A 423 -32.21 -7.73 2.13
N SER A 424 -32.64 -8.91 1.67
CA SER A 424 -31.85 -9.74 0.76
C SER A 424 -31.47 -8.97 -0.52
N TYR A 425 -32.44 -8.30 -1.15
CA TYR A 425 -32.19 -7.54 -2.38
C TYR A 425 -31.22 -6.37 -2.18
N ILE A 426 -31.38 -5.61 -1.09
CA ILE A 426 -30.48 -4.47 -0.77
C ILE A 426 -29.05 -4.97 -0.56
N ALA A 427 -28.87 -6.07 0.17
CA ALA A 427 -27.55 -6.63 0.43
C ALA A 427 -26.93 -7.24 -0.86
N ALA A 428 -27.73 -7.92 -1.68
CA ALA A 428 -27.27 -8.45 -2.96
C ALA A 428 -26.82 -7.32 -3.92
N GLN A 429 -27.51 -6.17 -3.92
CA GLN A 429 -27.07 -4.98 -4.66
C GLN A 429 -25.71 -4.48 -4.19
N LYS A 430 -25.49 -4.35 -2.87
CA LYS A 430 -24.18 -3.97 -2.31
C LYS A 430 -23.09 -4.98 -2.64
N SER A 431 -23.39 -6.28 -2.59
CA SER A 431 -22.47 -7.34 -3.02
C SER A 431 -22.09 -7.19 -4.49
N LYS A 432 -23.03 -6.82 -5.37
CA LYS A 432 -22.77 -6.55 -6.79
C LYS A 432 -21.92 -5.30 -7.00
N GLU A 433 -22.10 -4.26 -6.18
CA GLU A 433 -21.26 -3.07 -6.22
C GLU A 433 -19.81 -3.38 -5.82
N ALA A 434 -19.63 -4.23 -4.79
CA ALA A 434 -18.31 -4.68 -4.34
C ALA A 434 -17.62 -5.63 -5.34
N PHE A 435 -18.34 -6.63 -5.86
CA PHE A 435 -17.83 -7.55 -6.87
C PHE A 435 -18.84 -7.77 -8.01
N PRO A 436 -18.79 -6.95 -9.07
CA PRO A 436 -19.73 -7.02 -10.19
C PRO A 436 -19.73 -8.36 -10.95
N GLY A 437 -18.57 -9.04 -10.96
CA GLY A 437 -18.36 -10.31 -11.64
C GLY A 437 -18.87 -11.55 -10.89
N HIS A 438 -19.42 -11.40 -9.68
CA HIS A 438 -19.88 -12.54 -8.89
C HIS A 438 -21.11 -13.21 -9.52
N VAL A 439 -21.00 -14.49 -9.87
CA VAL A 439 -22.08 -15.23 -10.56
C VAL A 439 -23.27 -15.44 -9.64
N ASP A 440 -23.04 -15.89 -8.40
CA ASP A 440 -24.12 -16.23 -7.48
C ASP A 440 -24.92 -15.01 -7.04
N THR A 441 -24.25 -13.85 -6.83
CA THR A 441 -24.95 -12.58 -6.58
C THR A 441 -25.85 -12.20 -7.75
N GLN A 442 -25.39 -12.37 -8.99
CA GLN A 442 -26.22 -12.07 -10.16
C GLN A 442 -27.41 -13.01 -10.28
N GLN A 443 -27.25 -14.29 -9.95
CA GLN A 443 -28.36 -15.26 -9.93
C GLN A 443 -29.37 -14.90 -8.84
N LEU A 444 -28.91 -14.61 -7.62
CA LEU A 444 -29.76 -14.21 -6.50
C LEU A 444 -30.57 -12.94 -6.83
N ILE A 445 -29.92 -11.92 -7.42
CA ILE A 445 -30.63 -10.70 -7.86
C ILE A 445 -31.71 -11.02 -8.90
N LYS A 446 -31.46 -11.94 -9.83
CA LYS A 446 -32.46 -12.35 -10.84
C LYS A 446 -33.65 -13.05 -10.18
N GLN A 447 -33.39 -13.96 -9.25
CA GLN A 447 -34.44 -14.67 -8.49
C GLN A 447 -35.30 -13.69 -7.68
N LEU A 448 -34.67 -12.80 -6.91
CA LEU A 448 -35.39 -11.79 -6.12
C LEU A 448 -36.24 -10.86 -6.98
N LYS A 449 -35.74 -10.46 -8.17
CA LYS A 449 -36.53 -9.66 -9.13
C LYS A 449 -37.73 -10.42 -9.68
N GLN A 450 -37.62 -11.73 -9.90
CA GLN A 450 -38.76 -12.56 -10.30
C GLN A 450 -39.80 -12.65 -9.18
N HIS A 451 -39.37 -12.81 -7.93
CA HIS A 451 -40.27 -12.78 -6.78
C HIS A 451 -41.01 -11.44 -6.65
N PHE A 452 -40.33 -10.31 -6.83
CA PHE A 452 -40.97 -8.99 -6.82
C PHE A 452 -41.90 -8.70 -8.00
N ALA A 453 -41.74 -9.43 -9.11
CA ALA A 453 -42.63 -9.31 -10.26
C ALA A 453 -43.87 -10.23 -10.15
N MET A 454 -43.83 -11.24 -9.28
CA MET A 454 -44.94 -12.17 -9.04
C MET A 454 -45.82 -11.78 -7.83
N LEU A 455 -45.33 -10.91 -6.95
CA LEU A 455 -46.07 -10.23 -5.87
C LEU A 455 -46.75 -8.97 -6.42
#